data_AF-A0A3B3SV31-F1
#
_entry.id   AF-A0A3B3SV31-F1
#
_cell.length_a   1.000
_cell.length_b   1.000
_cell.length_c   1.000
_cell.angle_alpha   90.00
_cell.angle_beta   90.00
_cell.angle_gamma   90.00
#
_symmetry.space_group_name_H-M   'P 1'
#
loop_
_entity.id
_entity.type
_entity.pdbx_description
1 polymer ?
#
loop_
_entity_poly.entity_id
_entity_poly.type
_entity_poly.pdbx_seq_one_letter_code
_entity_poly.pdbx_strand_id
1 'polypeptide(L)'
;GVEGRGPLLLLVLCVGGTAAPSQPVHEPLLPGQPFLVLWGVPDAACLGRPDPRAFGMQERSQLVIFLEDSLGLYPYYTPQKQAVSGGLPQHTRLDGHLQEVEADLAVSLPSVDFGGLAVLYWDQWRPQWGRNMAKQEIYQEESRSLLQGFFPDWSPAEVDRWAQVDFETAAQVILIETLRKLKMLRPKALWGVSPYPNCYTSSPAQRRANHTGRCPATEMALNDELLWLWRRSSALYPLLQLDNLLGGTPEARLYASALVREALRVAALAGAPYDLPVFPLIRSVYTSTNTFLSEGDLMNTIGESAAMGAAGVIVWEKVISDKSQRGCWKLADFVREVLGPYVVNVTTASRLCSATLCRGRGRCVRREPGGSAYLHLPPTTFLLLPDDAGRVEVEGRLAPAQRNAWRRDFQCQWYGGLEGGATDEWATQGGAEGRAGAGNLIQKGPMCVRVFAATP
;
A
#
# COMPACT_ATOMS: atom_id res chain seq x y z
N GLY A 1 57.94 28.95 -33.70
CA GLY A 1 57.87 27.54 -33.30
C GLY A 1 56.51 27.31 -32.70
N VAL A 2 55.71 26.45 -33.33
CA VAL A 2 54.37 26.05 -32.88
C VAL A 2 54.58 24.93 -31.86
N GLU A 3 54.12 25.10 -30.63
CA GLU A 3 54.21 24.04 -29.60
C GLU A 3 52.80 23.59 -29.22
N GLY A 4 52.55 22.31 -29.47
CA GLY A 4 51.25 21.67 -29.49
C GLY A 4 50.65 21.41 -28.11
N ARG A 5 49.35 21.64 -28.00
CA ARG A 5 48.52 21.11 -26.90
C ARG A 5 48.02 19.72 -27.31
N GLY A 6 48.50 18.68 -26.64
CA GLY A 6 47.93 17.34 -26.73
C GLY A 6 46.61 17.23 -25.95
N PRO A 7 45.63 16.43 -26.40
CA PRO A 7 44.35 16.28 -25.69
C PRO A 7 44.50 15.35 -24.48
N LEU A 8 43.98 15.80 -23.33
CA LEU A 8 43.84 15.02 -22.11
C LEU A 8 42.67 14.03 -22.30
N LEU A 9 42.98 12.74 -22.39
CA LEU A 9 41.97 11.68 -22.53
C LEU A 9 41.34 11.42 -21.15
N LEU A 10 40.12 11.93 -20.93
CA LEU A 10 39.32 11.62 -19.74
C LEU A 10 38.75 10.19 -19.90
N LEU A 11 39.35 9.21 -19.21
CA LEU A 11 38.80 7.86 -19.09
C LEU A 11 37.57 7.92 -18.16
N VAL A 12 36.38 8.01 -18.75
CA VAL A 12 35.12 7.78 -18.03
C VAL A 12 35.03 6.28 -17.77
N LEU A 13 35.38 5.86 -16.55
CA LEU A 13 35.06 4.53 -16.05
C LEU A 13 33.54 4.46 -15.85
N CYS A 14 32.85 3.90 -16.85
CA CYS A 14 31.47 3.46 -16.71
C CYS A 14 31.43 2.33 -15.67
N VAL A 15 31.17 2.67 -14.42
CA VAL A 15 30.70 1.70 -13.43
C VAL A 15 29.32 1.28 -13.89
N GLY A 16 29.26 0.15 -14.61
CA GLY A 16 28.00 -0.53 -14.88
C GLY A 16 27.35 -0.85 -13.54
N GLY A 17 26.30 -0.12 -13.19
CA GLY A 17 25.49 -0.41 -12.02
C GLY A 17 24.90 -1.80 -12.18
N THR A 18 25.49 -2.79 -11.51
CA THR A 18 24.78 -4.01 -11.20
C THR A 18 23.60 -3.60 -10.35
N ALA A 19 22.39 -3.75 -10.89
CA ALA A 19 21.17 -3.53 -10.12
C ALA A 19 21.29 -4.33 -8.83
N ALA A 20 21.26 -3.64 -7.68
CA ALA A 20 21.22 -4.31 -6.40
C ALA A 20 20.07 -5.35 -6.44
N PRO A 21 20.28 -6.56 -5.92
CA PRO A 21 19.19 -7.54 -5.86
C PRO A 21 18.00 -6.87 -5.18
N SER A 22 16.84 -6.91 -5.84
CA SER A 22 15.59 -6.36 -5.30
C SER A 22 15.40 -6.92 -3.90
N GLN A 23 15.17 -6.08 -2.89
CA GLN A 23 14.88 -6.56 -1.55
C GLN A 23 13.72 -7.56 -1.60
N PRO A 24 13.76 -8.62 -0.78
CA PRO A 24 12.65 -9.55 -0.73
C PRO A 24 11.38 -8.83 -0.27
N VAL A 25 10.22 -9.37 -0.64
CA VAL A 25 8.94 -8.83 -0.17
C VAL A 25 8.36 -9.67 0.96
N HIS A 26 7.51 -9.03 1.76
CA HIS A 26 6.75 -9.72 2.80
C HIS A 26 5.96 -10.90 2.20
N GLU A 27 5.94 -12.01 2.92
CA GLU A 27 5.15 -13.20 2.58
C GLU A 27 3.67 -12.86 2.44
N PRO A 28 2.90 -13.62 1.64
CA PRO A 28 1.47 -13.37 1.54
C PRO A 28 0.81 -13.60 2.90
N LEU A 29 -0.15 -12.75 3.29
CA LEU A 29 -0.89 -12.92 4.56
C LEU A 29 -1.55 -14.30 4.65
N LEU A 30 -1.99 -14.84 3.51
CA LEU A 30 -2.55 -16.17 3.40
C LEU A 30 -1.68 -17.02 2.47
N PRO A 31 -1.26 -18.23 2.90
CA PRO A 31 -0.46 -19.12 2.08
C PRO A 31 -1.06 -19.35 0.69
N GLY A 32 -0.25 -19.22 -0.34
CA GLY A 32 -0.65 -19.42 -1.74
C GLY A 32 -1.54 -18.32 -2.33
N GLN A 33 -1.77 -17.21 -1.61
CA GLN A 33 -2.56 -16.06 -2.10
C GLN A 33 -1.67 -14.82 -2.28
N PRO A 34 -1.05 -14.64 -3.46
CA PRO A 34 -0.10 -13.56 -3.70
C PRO A 34 -0.75 -12.16 -3.75
N PHE A 35 -2.06 -12.10 -4.00
CA PHE A 35 -2.84 -10.88 -4.05
C PHE A 35 -4.20 -11.11 -3.38
N LEU A 36 -4.51 -10.33 -2.33
CA LEU A 36 -5.75 -10.44 -1.56
C LEU A 36 -6.70 -9.29 -1.85
N VAL A 37 -8.00 -9.58 -1.80
CA VAL A 37 -9.04 -8.53 -1.77
C VAL A 37 -9.79 -8.66 -0.46
N LEU A 38 -9.81 -7.60 0.34
CA LEU A 38 -10.49 -7.57 1.63
C LEU A 38 -11.76 -6.72 1.56
N TRP A 39 -12.83 -7.17 2.22
CA TRP A 39 -14.09 -6.45 2.29
C TRP A 39 -14.19 -5.56 3.54
N GLY A 40 -14.03 -4.26 3.37
CA GLY A 40 -14.09 -3.26 4.42
C GLY A 40 -15.43 -2.52 4.55
N VAL A 41 -16.37 -2.70 3.62
CA VAL A 41 -17.62 -1.92 3.55
C VAL A 41 -18.54 -2.21 4.76
N PRO A 42 -19.05 -1.19 5.48
CA PRO A 42 -19.91 -1.35 6.65
C PRO A 42 -21.36 -1.63 6.29
N ASP A 43 -21.60 -2.75 5.62
CA ASP A 43 -22.91 -3.18 5.12
C ASP A 43 -23.67 -4.13 6.04
N ALA A 44 -23.28 -4.25 7.31
CA ALA A 44 -23.91 -5.16 8.27
C ALA A 44 -25.42 -4.92 8.46
N ALA A 45 -25.90 -3.70 8.23
CA ALA A 45 -27.31 -3.35 8.29
C ALA A 45 -28.10 -3.70 7.00
N CYS A 46 -27.43 -4.08 5.91
CA CYS A 46 -28.09 -4.41 4.65
C CYS A 46 -28.67 -5.83 4.65
N LEU A 47 -29.99 -5.93 4.45
CA LEU A 47 -30.68 -7.21 4.28
C LEU A 47 -30.36 -7.80 2.90
N GLY A 48 -30.13 -9.12 2.84
CA GLY A 48 -29.87 -9.84 1.58
C GLY A 48 -28.50 -9.55 0.95
N ARG A 49 -27.57 -8.92 1.69
CA ARG A 49 -26.20 -8.67 1.23
C ARG A 49 -25.53 -9.99 0.84
N PRO A 50 -24.81 -10.03 -0.30
CA PRO A 50 -24.04 -11.21 -0.68
C PRO A 50 -22.90 -11.42 0.32
N ASP A 51 -22.51 -12.67 0.52
CA ASP A 51 -21.32 -13.00 1.29
C ASP A 51 -20.07 -12.72 0.44
N PRO A 52 -19.19 -11.77 0.80
CA PRO A 52 -17.98 -11.48 0.03
C PRO A 52 -17.07 -12.70 -0.15
N ARG A 53 -17.09 -13.65 0.80
CA ARG A 53 -16.31 -14.90 0.71
C ARG A 53 -16.69 -15.76 -0.49
N ALA A 54 -17.93 -15.65 -0.97
CA ALA A 54 -18.41 -16.35 -2.15
C ALA A 54 -17.62 -15.99 -3.42
N PHE A 55 -16.92 -14.84 -3.39
CA PHE A 55 -16.09 -14.33 -4.47
C PHE A 55 -14.59 -14.32 -4.12
N GLY A 56 -14.18 -15.03 -3.06
CA GLY A 56 -12.79 -15.10 -2.60
C GLY A 56 -12.28 -13.86 -1.87
N MET A 57 -13.16 -12.91 -1.53
CA MET A 57 -12.78 -11.76 -0.69
C MET A 57 -12.63 -12.20 0.77
N GLN A 58 -11.61 -11.68 1.44
CA GLN A 58 -11.37 -11.96 2.86
C GLN A 58 -12.23 -11.08 3.75
N GLU A 59 -12.66 -11.66 4.87
CA GLU A 59 -13.54 -11.04 5.85
C GLU A 59 -12.85 -10.02 6.76
N ARG A 60 -13.70 -9.26 7.47
CA ARG A 60 -13.33 -8.37 8.57
C ARG A 60 -12.53 -9.02 9.70
N SER A 61 -12.59 -10.34 9.87
CA SER A 61 -11.75 -11.03 10.87
C SER A 61 -10.24 -10.87 10.58
N GLN A 62 -9.85 -10.44 9.38
CA GLN A 62 -8.47 -10.14 8.99
C GLN A 62 -8.23 -8.64 8.77
N LEU A 63 -9.19 -7.78 9.09
CA LEU A 63 -9.13 -6.34 8.81
C LEU A 63 -9.83 -5.54 9.92
N VAL A 64 -9.08 -4.67 10.58
CA VAL A 64 -9.63 -3.62 11.45
C VAL A 64 -9.25 -2.25 10.91
N ILE A 65 -10.22 -1.33 10.92
CA ILE A 65 -10.02 0.06 10.50
C ILE A 65 -10.52 0.95 11.63
N PHE A 66 -9.61 1.73 12.20
CA PHE A 66 -9.89 2.70 13.24
C PHE A 66 -10.11 4.08 12.60
N LEU A 67 -11.31 4.61 12.76
CA LEU A 67 -11.67 5.99 12.42
C LEU A 67 -11.17 6.98 13.50
N GLU A 68 -11.41 8.27 13.27
CA GLU A 68 -10.98 9.36 14.15
C GLU A 68 -11.45 9.27 15.61
N ASP A 69 -12.55 8.57 15.87
CA ASP A 69 -13.26 8.50 17.16
C ASP A 69 -13.22 7.10 17.80
N SER A 70 -12.38 6.20 17.27
CA SER A 70 -12.42 4.77 17.62
C SER A 70 -11.14 4.22 18.25
N LEU A 71 -10.10 5.06 18.40
CA LEU A 71 -8.84 4.63 18.99
C LEU A 71 -8.07 5.81 19.58
N GLY A 72 -7.96 5.81 20.90
CA GLY A 72 -7.25 6.83 21.64
C GLY A 72 -7.90 8.21 21.57
N LEU A 73 -7.22 9.18 22.17
CA LEU A 73 -7.64 10.58 22.15
C LEU A 73 -7.10 11.30 20.90
N TYR A 74 -7.41 10.82 19.70
CA TYR A 74 -6.96 11.45 18.45
C TYR A 74 -7.58 12.85 18.33
N PRO A 75 -6.80 13.94 18.20
CA PRO A 75 -7.33 15.30 18.15
C PRO A 75 -7.88 15.64 16.77
N TYR A 76 -9.09 16.20 16.72
CA TYR A 76 -9.67 16.70 15.48
C TYR A 76 -10.76 17.74 15.72
N TYR A 77 -11.19 18.42 14.65
CA TYR A 77 -12.36 19.31 14.68
C TYR A 77 -13.57 18.65 14.00
N THR A 78 -14.75 18.76 14.63
CA THR A 78 -16.01 18.32 14.02
C THR A 78 -16.38 19.21 12.81
N PRO A 79 -17.36 18.81 11.96
CA PRO A 79 -17.88 19.68 10.91
C PRO A 79 -18.43 21.02 11.44
N GLN A 80 -18.83 21.08 12.71
CA GLN A 80 -19.28 22.29 13.41
C GLN A 80 -18.11 23.08 14.02
N LYS A 81 -16.87 22.76 13.64
CA LYS A 81 -15.62 23.36 14.16
C LYS A 81 -15.44 23.22 15.68
N GLN A 82 -15.99 22.17 16.28
CA GLN A 82 -15.78 21.89 17.70
C GLN A 82 -14.55 21.02 17.89
N ALA A 83 -13.68 21.40 18.83
CA ALA A 83 -12.48 20.63 19.15
C ALA A 83 -12.84 19.35 19.92
N VAL A 84 -12.36 18.21 19.40
CA VAL A 84 -12.41 16.90 20.06
C VAL A 84 -10.98 16.53 20.47
N SER A 85 -10.82 16.02 21.70
CA SER A 85 -9.51 15.68 22.28
C SER A 85 -8.48 16.84 22.19
N GLY A 86 -8.96 18.09 22.34
CA GLY A 86 -8.13 19.29 22.26
C GLY A 86 -7.97 19.88 20.86
N GLY A 87 -8.48 19.21 19.81
CA GLY A 87 -8.55 19.71 18.43
C GLY A 87 -7.22 19.72 17.67
N LEU A 88 -6.12 20.02 18.35
CA LEU A 88 -4.78 20.14 17.78
C LEU A 88 -3.81 19.08 18.34
N PRO A 89 -2.88 18.56 17.51
CA PRO A 89 -1.81 17.68 17.96
C PRO A 89 -1.02 18.22 19.17
N GLN A 90 -0.55 19.46 19.10
CA GLN A 90 0.26 20.11 20.13
C GLN A 90 -0.51 20.46 21.41
N HIS A 91 -1.84 20.34 21.39
CA HIS A 91 -2.69 20.52 22.56
C HIS A 91 -3.11 19.19 23.20
N THR A 92 -2.70 18.06 22.61
CA THR A 92 -3.05 16.72 23.11
C THR A 92 -2.06 16.25 24.17
N ARG A 93 -2.57 15.74 25.30
CA ARG A 93 -1.74 15.08 26.30
C ARG A 93 -1.40 13.67 25.84
N LEU A 94 -0.16 13.47 25.39
CA LEU A 94 0.30 12.21 24.81
C LEU A 94 0.08 10.99 25.72
N ASP A 95 0.40 11.09 27.01
CA ASP A 95 0.22 9.96 27.95
C ASP A 95 -1.25 9.54 28.06
N GLY A 96 -2.17 10.53 28.12
CA GLY A 96 -3.60 10.27 28.13
C GLY A 96 -4.07 9.62 26.82
N HIS A 97 -3.57 10.11 25.68
CA HIS A 97 -3.84 9.50 24.38
C HIS A 97 -3.42 8.02 24.35
N LEU A 98 -2.18 7.72 24.77
CA LEU A 98 -1.63 6.36 24.72
C LEU A 98 -2.28 5.40 25.72
N GLN A 99 -2.73 5.90 26.87
CA GLN A 99 -3.51 5.12 27.83
C GLN A 99 -4.88 4.75 27.25
N GLU A 100 -5.54 5.69 26.58
CA GLU A 100 -6.81 5.42 25.90
C GLU A 100 -6.63 4.48 24.70
N VAL A 101 -5.55 4.62 23.92
CA VAL A 101 -5.20 3.67 22.85
C VAL A 101 -5.13 2.24 23.39
N GLU A 102 -4.51 2.04 24.56
CA GLU A 102 -4.41 0.71 25.18
C GLU A 102 -5.78 0.17 25.64
N ALA A 103 -6.61 1.02 26.24
CA ALA A 103 -7.95 0.66 26.69
C ALA A 103 -8.87 0.31 25.49
N ASP A 104 -8.91 1.16 24.47
CA ASP A 104 -9.72 0.95 23.27
C ASP A 104 -9.29 -0.31 22.52
N LEU A 105 -7.98 -0.55 22.40
CA LEU A 105 -7.45 -1.73 21.71
C LEU A 105 -7.78 -3.03 22.46
N ALA A 106 -7.81 -3.01 23.79
CA ALA A 106 -8.19 -4.17 24.60
C ALA A 106 -9.63 -4.62 24.32
N VAL A 107 -10.52 -3.69 23.99
CA VAL A 107 -11.93 -3.97 23.68
C VAL A 107 -12.13 -4.30 22.20
N SER A 108 -11.59 -3.45 21.32
CA SER A 108 -11.86 -3.50 19.87
C SER A 108 -11.09 -4.60 19.14
N LEU A 109 -9.89 -4.96 19.63
CA LEU A 109 -9.02 -5.96 19.02
C LEU A 109 -8.41 -6.85 20.11
N PRO A 110 -9.20 -7.66 20.82
CA PRO A 110 -8.76 -8.37 22.02
C PRO A 110 -7.67 -9.43 21.76
N SER A 111 -7.60 -9.99 20.55
CA SER A 111 -6.60 -10.99 20.20
C SER A 111 -5.21 -10.38 20.07
N VAL A 112 -4.30 -10.74 20.99
CA VAL A 112 -2.89 -10.35 20.96
C VAL A 112 -2.18 -10.89 19.72
N ASP A 113 -2.61 -12.06 19.25
CA ASP A 113 -2.06 -12.76 18.08
C ASP A 113 -2.69 -12.34 16.75
N PHE A 114 -3.50 -11.26 16.73
CA PHE A 114 -4.08 -10.76 15.50
C PHE A 114 -2.99 -10.48 14.44
N GLY A 115 -3.01 -11.26 13.36
CA GLY A 115 -2.06 -11.19 12.24
C GLY A 115 -2.66 -10.56 10.97
N GLY A 116 -3.75 -9.80 11.11
CA GLY A 116 -4.44 -9.16 9.99
C GLY A 116 -3.95 -7.74 9.72
N LEU A 117 -4.67 -7.05 8.84
CA LEU A 117 -4.46 -5.64 8.50
C LEU A 117 -5.09 -4.74 9.56
N ALA A 118 -4.34 -3.74 10.01
CA ALA A 118 -4.81 -2.79 11.03
C ALA A 118 -4.52 -1.36 10.57
N VAL A 119 -5.59 -0.65 10.20
CA VAL A 119 -5.50 0.66 9.54
C VAL A 119 -5.94 1.76 10.49
N LEU A 120 -5.09 2.75 10.70
CA LEU A 120 -5.51 4.03 11.29
C LEU A 120 -5.98 4.94 10.16
N TYR A 121 -7.30 5.05 9.96
CA TYR A 121 -7.89 5.98 8.99
C TYR A 121 -8.02 7.36 9.63
N TRP A 122 -6.89 8.06 9.72
CA TRP A 122 -6.77 9.36 10.37
C TRP A 122 -6.58 10.45 9.32
N ASP A 123 -7.71 10.84 8.74
CA ASP A 123 -7.78 11.76 7.61
C ASP A 123 -8.07 13.22 8.02
N GLN A 124 -8.09 13.52 9.32
CA GLN A 124 -8.55 14.81 9.83
C GLN A 124 -7.51 15.91 9.58
N TRP A 125 -6.23 15.61 9.78
CA TRP A 125 -5.10 16.49 9.48
C TRP A 125 -3.95 15.73 8.81
N ARG A 126 -2.95 16.46 8.33
CA ARG A 126 -1.69 15.94 7.76
C ARG A 126 -0.55 16.36 8.68
N PRO A 127 0.44 15.49 9.00
CA PRO A 127 1.56 15.87 9.85
C PRO A 127 2.51 16.86 9.18
N GLN A 128 2.35 17.12 7.87
CA GLN A 128 3.05 18.17 7.13
C GLN A 128 2.14 19.39 7.02
N TRP A 129 2.57 20.50 7.61
CA TRP A 129 1.83 21.75 7.74
C TRP A 129 1.22 22.20 6.42
N GLY A 130 2.06 22.28 5.37
CA GLY A 130 1.67 22.74 4.04
C GLY A 130 0.68 21.84 3.30
N ARG A 131 0.39 20.63 3.81
CA ARG A 131 -0.65 19.74 3.23
C ARG A 131 -2.03 19.92 3.87
N ASN A 132 -2.15 20.69 4.96
CA ASN A 132 -3.42 21.00 5.61
C ASN A 132 -4.15 22.15 4.90
N MET A 133 -4.85 21.81 3.81
CA MET A 133 -5.51 22.78 2.93
C MET A 133 -7.03 22.59 2.94
N ALA A 134 -7.77 23.59 2.45
CA ALA A 134 -9.22 23.57 2.31
C ALA A 134 -9.93 23.20 3.62
N LYS A 135 -10.57 22.02 3.71
CA LYS A 135 -11.27 21.58 4.93
C LYS A 135 -10.35 21.42 6.15
N GLN A 136 -9.03 21.33 5.91
CA GLN A 136 -8.01 21.16 6.95
C GLN A 136 -7.30 22.48 7.29
N GLU A 137 -7.68 23.60 6.67
CA GLU A 137 -7.07 24.92 6.97
C GLU A 137 -7.28 25.35 8.43
N ILE A 138 -8.37 24.89 9.05
CA ILE A 138 -8.67 25.12 10.48
C ILE A 138 -7.49 24.72 11.39
N TYR A 139 -6.74 23.67 11.07
CA TYR A 139 -5.60 23.26 11.90
C TYR A 139 -4.49 24.32 11.89
N GLN A 140 -4.29 25.00 10.76
CA GLN A 140 -3.32 26.09 10.66
C GLN A 140 -3.82 27.36 11.35
N GLU A 141 -5.10 27.69 11.20
CA GLU A 141 -5.74 28.85 11.85
C GLU A 141 -5.69 28.72 13.38
N GLU A 142 -6.12 27.57 13.89
CA GLU A 142 -6.22 27.32 15.33
C GLU A 142 -4.83 27.16 15.97
N SER A 143 -3.86 26.60 15.26
CA SER A 143 -2.46 26.55 15.74
C SER A 143 -1.86 27.94 15.90
N ARG A 144 -2.13 28.85 14.94
CA ARG A 144 -1.71 30.25 15.04
C ARG A 144 -2.42 30.97 16.19
N SER A 145 -3.74 30.76 16.33
CA SER A 145 -4.54 31.36 17.40
C SER A 145 -4.08 30.91 18.79
N LEU A 146 -3.75 29.63 18.95
CA LEU A 146 -3.20 29.07 20.18
C LEU A 146 -1.91 29.78 20.58
N LEU A 147 -0.94 29.91 19.67
CA LEU A 147 0.32 30.58 19.97
C LEU A 147 0.17 32.09 20.21
N GLN A 148 -0.68 32.77 19.44
CA GLN A 148 -0.96 34.19 19.65
C GLN A 148 -1.53 34.46 21.06
N GLY A 149 -2.33 33.52 21.59
CA GLY A 149 -2.84 33.60 22.96
C GLY A 149 -1.75 33.55 24.03
N PHE A 150 -0.70 32.76 23.82
CA PHE A 150 0.45 32.67 24.73
C PHE A 150 1.47 33.79 24.53
N PHE A 151 1.63 34.28 23.29
CA PHE A 151 2.62 35.28 22.91
C PHE A 151 1.97 36.45 22.14
N PRO A 152 1.25 37.36 22.84
CA PRO A 152 0.50 38.44 22.20
C PRO A 152 1.37 39.43 21.41
N ASP A 153 2.64 39.56 21.78
CA ASP A 153 3.58 40.53 21.19
C ASP A 153 4.33 39.99 19.96
N TRP A 154 4.20 38.70 19.64
CA TRP A 154 4.85 38.12 18.47
C TRP A 154 4.27 38.67 17.17
N SER A 155 5.14 38.86 16.19
CA SER A 155 4.71 39.22 14.84
C SER A 155 3.97 38.06 14.17
N PRO A 156 3.10 38.32 13.18
CA PRO A 156 2.40 37.27 12.45
C PRO A 156 3.35 36.22 11.82
N ALA A 157 4.53 36.64 11.39
CA ALA A 157 5.53 35.73 10.81
C ALA A 157 6.18 34.82 11.85
N GLU A 158 6.39 35.32 13.07
CA GLU A 158 6.89 34.50 14.19
C GLU A 158 5.84 33.49 14.63
N VAL A 159 4.58 33.91 14.75
CA VAL A 159 3.46 33.03 15.10
C VAL A 159 3.28 31.93 14.07
N ASP A 160 3.29 32.26 12.78
CA ASP A 160 3.15 31.25 11.71
C ASP A 160 4.30 30.23 11.73
N ARG A 161 5.54 30.70 11.83
CA ARG A 161 6.73 29.84 11.88
C ARG A 161 6.70 28.87 13.05
N TRP A 162 6.39 29.36 14.25
CA TRP A 162 6.36 28.51 15.44
C TRP A 162 5.11 27.63 15.49
N ALA A 163 3.97 28.07 14.94
CA ALA A 163 2.76 27.26 14.84
C ALA A 163 3.01 26.04 13.96
N GLN A 164 3.72 26.23 12.84
CA GLN A 164 4.19 25.13 12.01
C GLN A 164 5.06 24.16 12.79
N VAL A 165 6.11 24.65 13.46
CA VAL A 165 7.06 23.79 14.20
C VAL A 165 6.35 22.97 15.28
N ASP A 166 5.50 23.58 16.09
CA ASP A 166 4.79 22.90 17.17
C ASP A 166 3.81 21.87 16.63
N PHE A 167 3.04 22.23 15.61
CA PHE A 167 2.08 21.34 14.99
C PHE A 167 2.75 20.12 14.36
N GLU A 168 3.75 20.30 13.51
CA GLU A 168 4.43 19.19 12.82
C GLU A 168 5.14 18.27 13.82
N THR A 169 5.80 18.85 14.83
CA THR A 169 6.47 18.09 15.89
C THR A 169 5.47 17.24 16.66
N ALA A 170 4.37 17.82 17.12
CA ALA A 170 3.37 17.09 17.90
C ALA A 170 2.62 16.04 17.05
N ALA A 171 2.30 16.37 15.80
CA ALA A 171 1.68 15.44 14.86
C ALA A 171 2.55 14.21 14.60
N GLN A 172 3.86 14.43 14.40
CA GLN A 172 4.83 13.35 14.25
C GLN A 172 4.92 12.49 15.52
N VAL A 173 5.00 13.11 16.71
CA VAL A 173 5.10 12.39 17.98
C VAL A 173 3.87 11.51 18.22
N ILE A 174 2.66 12.03 18.04
CA ILE A 174 1.42 11.26 18.20
C ILE A 174 1.43 10.02 17.28
N LEU A 175 1.72 10.20 15.99
CA LEU A 175 1.71 9.09 15.04
C LEU A 175 2.80 8.04 15.35
N ILE A 176 4.02 8.48 15.69
CA ILE A 176 5.13 7.57 16.03
C ILE A 176 4.81 6.76 17.29
N GLU A 177 4.40 7.43 18.36
CA GLU A 177 4.21 6.80 19.66
C GLU A 177 2.98 5.90 19.67
N THR A 178 1.92 6.28 18.95
CA THR A 178 0.75 5.42 18.76
C THR A 178 1.11 4.16 17.96
N LEU A 179 1.78 4.28 16.80
CA LEU A 179 2.22 3.10 16.06
C LEU A 179 3.18 2.21 16.88
N ARG A 180 4.06 2.82 17.69
CA ARG A 180 4.96 2.08 18.60
C ARG A 180 4.16 1.29 19.64
N LYS A 181 3.19 1.93 20.30
CA LYS A 181 2.32 1.30 21.30
C LYS A 181 1.50 0.16 20.68
N LEU A 182 0.91 0.40 19.52
CA LEU A 182 0.10 -0.60 18.79
C LEU A 182 0.91 -1.82 18.36
N LYS A 183 2.12 -1.62 17.81
CA LYS A 183 3.02 -2.73 17.44
C LYS A 183 3.51 -3.51 18.66
N MET A 184 3.70 -2.86 19.80
CA MET A 184 4.04 -3.55 21.03
C MET A 184 2.88 -4.40 21.55
N LEU A 185 1.65 -3.89 21.47
CA LEU A 185 0.46 -4.60 21.95
C LEU A 185 -0.02 -5.70 20.98
N ARG A 186 0.17 -5.51 19.68
CA ARG A 186 -0.27 -6.42 18.60
C ARG A 186 0.86 -6.58 17.56
N PRO A 187 1.91 -7.35 17.90
CA PRO A 187 3.15 -7.40 17.11
C PRO A 187 3.01 -8.09 15.76
N LYS A 188 2.01 -8.98 15.60
CA LYS A 188 1.75 -9.68 14.34
C LYS A 188 0.87 -8.88 13.37
N ALA A 189 0.22 -7.83 13.86
CA ALA A 189 -0.68 -7.03 13.04
C ALA A 189 0.12 -6.12 12.11
N LEU A 190 -0.39 -5.97 10.89
CA LEU A 190 0.18 -5.07 9.91
C LEU A 190 -0.41 -3.68 10.11
N TRP A 191 0.29 -2.86 10.90
CA TRP A 191 -0.12 -1.48 11.22
C TRP A 191 0.30 -0.47 10.17
N GLY A 192 -0.55 0.51 9.91
CA GLY A 192 -0.22 1.66 9.08
C GLY A 192 -1.30 2.74 9.11
N VAL A 193 -0.98 3.89 8.54
CA VAL A 193 -1.84 5.08 8.56
C VAL A 193 -2.37 5.35 7.15
N SER A 194 -3.69 5.48 7.02
CA SER A 194 -4.35 5.94 5.80
C SER A 194 -4.69 7.42 5.93
N PRO A 195 -4.55 8.24 4.88
CA PRO A 195 -4.38 7.88 3.47
C PRO A 195 -2.93 7.96 2.95
N TYR A 196 -1.96 7.34 3.61
CA TYR A 196 -0.54 7.46 3.26
C TYR A 196 0.05 6.25 2.49
N PRO A 197 1.00 6.51 1.56
CA PRO A 197 1.39 7.84 1.07
C PRO A 197 0.29 8.44 0.19
N ASN A 198 0.36 9.76 0.02
CA ASN A 198 -0.49 10.46 -0.92
C ASN A 198 0.35 10.99 -2.08
N CYS A 199 -0.26 11.01 -3.26
CA CYS A 199 0.38 11.41 -4.51
C CYS A 199 -0.24 12.67 -5.14
N TYR A 200 -1.29 13.21 -4.52
CA TYR A 200 -2.04 14.35 -5.04
C TYR A 200 -2.48 15.26 -3.91
N THR A 201 -2.45 16.57 -4.17
CA THR A 201 -3.12 17.51 -3.28
C THR A 201 -4.64 17.35 -3.35
N SER A 202 -5.35 17.94 -2.40
CA SER A 202 -6.81 17.91 -2.28
C SER A 202 -7.57 18.51 -3.49
N SER A 203 -6.88 19.07 -4.50
CA SER A 203 -7.50 19.69 -5.67
C SER A 203 -8.00 18.66 -6.69
N PRO A 204 -9.32 18.61 -6.97
CA PRO A 204 -9.86 17.83 -8.07
C PRO A 204 -9.26 18.19 -9.44
N ALA A 205 -8.77 19.43 -9.62
CA ALA A 205 -8.13 19.85 -10.88
C ALA A 205 -6.75 19.18 -11.09
N GLN A 206 -5.96 18.98 -10.02
CA GLN A 206 -4.70 18.25 -10.12
C GLN A 206 -4.92 16.75 -10.33
N ARG A 207 -6.02 16.20 -9.79
CA ARG A 207 -6.48 14.85 -10.15
C ARG A 207 -6.96 14.75 -11.61
N ARG A 208 -7.19 15.86 -12.32
CA ARG A 208 -7.71 15.88 -13.70
C ARG A 208 -6.65 16.16 -14.77
N ALA A 209 -5.45 16.64 -14.42
CA ALA A 209 -4.50 17.17 -15.41
C ALA A 209 -3.31 16.24 -15.69
N ASN A 210 -3.11 15.90 -16.96
CA ASN A 210 -1.86 15.36 -17.56
C ASN A 210 -1.12 14.31 -16.70
N HIS A 211 -1.83 13.27 -16.25
CA HIS A 211 -1.19 12.18 -15.51
C HIS A 211 -0.18 11.47 -16.39
N THR A 212 1.07 11.43 -15.94
CA THR A 212 2.14 10.69 -16.60
C THR A 212 2.23 9.23 -16.13
N GLY A 213 1.32 8.82 -15.24
CA GLY A 213 1.43 7.56 -14.50
C GLY A 213 2.51 7.57 -13.41
N ARG A 214 3.03 8.76 -13.07
CA ARG A 214 4.01 8.97 -12.01
C ARG A 214 3.55 10.05 -11.06
N CYS A 215 3.98 9.91 -9.82
CA CYS A 215 3.73 10.92 -8.82
C CYS A 215 4.51 12.21 -9.11
N PRO A 216 3.95 13.40 -8.88
CA PRO A 216 4.69 14.65 -9.02
C PRO A 216 5.94 14.63 -8.12
N ALA A 217 7.08 15.10 -8.63
CA ALA A 217 8.34 15.07 -7.88
C ALA A 217 8.26 15.85 -6.56
N THR A 218 7.45 16.91 -6.50
CA THR A 218 7.17 17.67 -5.28
C THR A 218 6.43 16.82 -4.24
N GLU A 219 5.46 16.00 -4.67
CA GLU A 219 4.73 15.11 -3.76
C GLU A 219 5.60 13.94 -3.30
N MET A 220 6.48 13.44 -4.16
CA MET A 220 7.47 12.42 -3.79
C MET A 220 8.45 12.94 -2.74
N ALA A 221 8.95 14.17 -2.90
CA ALA A 221 9.85 14.80 -1.93
C ALA A 221 9.16 14.98 -0.56
N LEU A 222 7.89 15.41 -0.55
CA LEU A 222 7.09 15.47 0.67
C LEU A 222 6.89 14.07 1.29
N ASN A 223 6.75 13.01 0.49
CA ASN A 223 6.68 11.66 1.03
C ASN A 223 8.04 11.16 1.56
N ASP A 224 9.17 11.66 1.03
CA ASP A 224 10.50 11.34 1.54
C ASP A 224 10.74 11.93 2.94
N GLU A 225 10.19 13.12 3.23
CA GLU A 225 10.21 13.73 4.57
C GLU A 225 9.49 12.85 5.63
N LEU A 226 8.53 12.03 5.20
CA LEU A 226 7.78 11.10 6.05
C LEU A 226 8.50 9.75 6.27
N LEU A 227 9.82 9.68 6.04
CA LEU A 227 10.62 8.46 6.28
C LEU A 227 10.40 7.86 7.68
N TRP A 228 10.17 8.71 8.68
CA TRP A 228 9.86 8.30 10.04
C TRP A 228 8.54 7.50 10.13
N LEU A 229 7.53 7.81 9.30
CA LEU A 229 6.24 7.10 9.28
C LEU A 229 6.39 5.73 8.63
N TRP A 230 7.14 5.66 7.52
CA TRP A 230 7.39 4.40 6.80
C TRP A 230 8.13 3.41 7.70
N ARG A 231 9.19 3.87 8.38
CA ARG A 231 9.97 3.06 9.34
C ARG A 231 9.15 2.55 10.53
N ARG A 232 8.12 3.28 10.95
CA ARG A 232 7.25 2.87 12.06
C ARG A 232 6.12 1.94 11.63
N SER A 233 5.71 2.01 10.37
CA SER A 233 4.64 1.16 9.81
C SER A 233 5.09 -0.30 9.65
N SER A 234 4.10 -1.18 9.45
CA SER A 234 4.29 -2.58 9.05
C SER A 234 3.59 -2.90 7.72
N ALA A 235 2.73 -2.01 7.24
CA ALA A 235 2.11 -2.03 5.91
C ALA A 235 1.74 -0.60 5.48
N LEU A 236 1.47 -0.39 4.18
CA LEU A 236 1.04 0.90 3.64
C LEU A 236 -0.39 0.84 3.09
N TYR A 237 -1.14 1.90 3.34
CA TYR A 237 -2.58 1.98 3.11
C TYR A 237 -2.95 3.27 2.34
N PRO A 238 -2.47 3.44 1.09
CA PRO A 238 -2.81 4.60 0.29
C PRO A 238 -4.31 4.57 -0.06
N LEU A 239 -4.96 5.74 -0.05
CA LEU A 239 -6.38 5.86 -0.40
C LEU A 239 -6.55 6.10 -1.90
N LEU A 240 -7.13 5.14 -2.61
CA LEU A 240 -7.37 5.21 -4.05
C LEU A 240 -8.85 5.49 -4.33
N GLN A 241 -9.13 6.68 -4.86
CA GLN A 241 -10.49 7.13 -5.16
C GLN A 241 -10.56 7.71 -6.57
N LEU A 242 -11.54 7.26 -7.36
CA LEU A 242 -11.78 7.78 -8.70
C LEU A 242 -12.92 8.80 -8.71
N ASP A 243 -12.75 9.88 -9.46
CA ASP A 243 -13.85 10.77 -9.83
C ASP A 243 -14.53 10.22 -11.09
N ASN A 244 -15.85 10.32 -11.20
CA ASN A 244 -16.60 9.80 -12.36
C ASN A 244 -16.16 10.45 -13.69
N LEU A 245 -15.62 11.68 -13.65
CA LEU A 245 -15.08 12.33 -14.85
C LEU A 245 -13.80 11.67 -15.38
N LEU A 246 -13.05 10.96 -14.53
CA LEU A 246 -11.92 10.13 -14.94
C LEU A 246 -12.37 8.71 -15.30
N GLY A 247 -13.58 8.32 -14.88
CA GLY A 247 -14.09 6.96 -15.07
C GLY A 247 -14.15 6.58 -16.55
N GLY A 248 -13.64 5.40 -16.87
CA GLY A 248 -13.62 4.89 -18.25
C GLY A 248 -12.60 5.56 -19.18
N THR A 249 -11.71 6.43 -18.67
CA THR A 249 -10.65 7.06 -19.47
C THR A 249 -9.28 6.44 -19.20
N PRO A 250 -8.31 6.54 -20.15
CA PRO A 250 -6.94 6.07 -19.91
C PRO A 250 -6.25 6.72 -18.71
N GLU A 251 -6.67 7.93 -18.35
CA GLU A 251 -6.15 8.70 -17.21
C GLU A 251 -6.49 8.06 -15.87
N ALA A 252 -7.61 7.32 -15.76
CA ALA A 252 -7.97 6.61 -14.52
C ALA A 252 -6.89 5.60 -14.13
N ARG A 253 -6.38 4.85 -15.12
CA ARG A 253 -5.26 3.93 -14.94
C ARG A 253 -4.00 4.68 -14.52
N LEU A 254 -3.65 5.76 -15.21
CA LEU A 254 -2.43 6.52 -14.91
C LEU A 254 -2.47 7.12 -13.50
N TYR A 255 -3.64 7.59 -13.06
CA TYR A 255 -3.86 8.05 -11.70
C TYR A 255 -3.61 6.94 -10.67
N ALA A 256 -4.20 5.77 -10.88
CA ALA A 256 -3.97 4.62 -10.00
C ALA A 256 -2.51 4.14 -10.04
N SER A 257 -1.88 4.09 -11.22
CA SER A 257 -0.47 3.75 -11.39
C SER A 257 0.43 4.68 -10.58
N ALA A 258 0.19 5.98 -10.60
CA ALA A 258 1.02 6.95 -9.89
C ALA A 258 0.98 6.73 -8.36
N LEU A 259 -0.22 6.54 -7.80
CA LEU A 259 -0.39 6.32 -6.36
C LEU A 259 0.23 4.98 -5.90
N VAL A 260 -0.05 3.89 -6.62
CA VAL A 260 0.45 2.57 -6.23
C VAL A 260 1.97 2.48 -6.41
N ARG A 261 2.54 3.06 -7.49
CA ARG A 261 4.00 3.12 -7.65
C ARG A 261 4.66 3.91 -6.53
N GLU A 262 4.06 5.02 -6.11
CA GLU A 262 4.61 5.81 -5.01
C GLU A 262 4.55 5.04 -3.70
N ALA A 263 3.45 4.33 -3.42
CA ALA A 263 3.35 3.43 -2.28
C ALA A 263 4.40 2.33 -2.29
N LEU A 264 4.62 1.67 -3.44
CA LEU A 264 5.68 0.65 -3.58
C LEU A 264 7.08 1.26 -3.42
N ARG A 265 7.31 2.48 -3.90
CA ARG A 265 8.59 3.17 -3.75
C ARG A 265 8.91 3.45 -2.28
N VAL A 266 7.99 4.06 -1.53
CA VAL A 266 8.24 4.39 -0.11
C VAL A 266 8.19 3.15 0.78
N ALA A 267 7.51 2.07 0.37
CA ALA A 267 7.57 0.77 1.04
C ALA A 267 9.00 0.21 1.10
N ALA A 268 9.77 0.37 0.01
CA ALA A 268 11.18 -0.03 -0.05
C ALA A 268 12.09 0.89 0.78
N LEU A 269 11.68 2.14 1.03
CA LEU A 269 12.44 3.09 1.85
C LEU A 269 12.29 2.86 3.37
N ALA A 270 11.33 2.03 3.79
CA ALA A 270 11.06 1.79 5.20
C ALA A 270 12.24 1.16 5.96
N GLY A 271 13.23 0.59 5.25
CA GLY A 271 14.43 0.01 5.87
C GLY A 271 14.14 -1.26 6.68
N ALA A 272 13.01 -1.91 6.42
CA ALA A 272 12.69 -3.23 6.98
C ALA A 272 13.49 -4.32 6.24
N PRO A 273 13.57 -5.55 6.79
CA PRO A 273 14.21 -6.69 6.11
C PRO A 273 13.57 -7.06 4.76
N TYR A 274 12.37 -6.54 4.49
CA TYR A 274 11.58 -6.72 3.29
C TYR A 274 10.86 -5.41 2.93
N ASP A 275 10.44 -5.24 1.68
CA ASP A 275 9.55 -4.13 1.32
C ASP A 275 8.20 -4.30 2.03
N LEU A 276 7.69 -3.21 2.61
CA LEU A 276 6.40 -3.24 3.30
C LEU A 276 5.27 -3.67 2.33
N PRO A 277 4.35 -4.55 2.76
CA PRO A 277 3.21 -4.90 1.92
C PRO A 277 2.27 -3.70 1.76
N VAL A 278 1.86 -3.45 0.52
CA VAL A 278 0.96 -2.35 0.15
C VAL A 278 -0.45 -2.87 -0.07
N PHE A 279 -1.43 -2.23 0.57
CA PHE A 279 -2.86 -2.51 0.48
C PHE A 279 -3.64 -1.21 0.22
N PRO A 280 -3.82 -0.80 -1.05
CA PRO A 280 -4.62 0.38 -1.36
C PRO A 280 -6.05 0.23 -0.84
N LEU A 281 -6.56 1.26 -0.17
CA LEU A 281 -7.98 1.38 0.19
C LEU A 281 -8.71 1.91 -1.04
N ILE A 282 -9.49 1.04 -1.67
CA ILE A 282 -10.21 1.36 -2.90
C ILE A 282 -11.64 1.71 -2.52
N ARG A 283 -12.03 2.94 -2.87
CA ARG A 283 -13.44 3.34 -2.81
C ARG A 283 -14.20 2.69 -3.96
N SER A 284 -15.25 1.94 -3.63
CA SER A 284 -16.08 1.19 -4.59
C SER A 284 -17.03 2.06 -5.41
N VAL A 285 -17.18 3.33 -5.03
CA VAL A 285 -17.98 4.33 -5.74
C VAL A 285 -17.15 5.53 -6.19
N TYR A 286 -17.56 6.17 -7.28
CA TYR A 286 -16.94 7.42 -7.72
C TYR A 286 -17.20 8.55 -6.72
N THR A 287 -16.19 9.38 -6.47
CA THR A 287 -16.25 10.44 -5.45
C THR A 287 -17.31 11.51 -5.73
N SER A 288 -17.58 11.80 -7.00
CA SER A 288 -18.47 12.88 -7.44
C SER A 288 -19.94 12.48 -7.50
N THR A 289 -20.24 11.21 -7.78
CA THR A 289 -21.60 10.73 -8.03
C THR A 289 -22.10 9.72 -7.00
N ASN A 290 -21.20 9.10 -6.23
CA ASN A 290 -21.46 7.94 -5.38
C ASN A 290 -22.11 6.76 -6.13
N THR A 291 -21.92 6.67 -7.45
CA THR A 291 -22.28 5.49 -8.25
C THR A 291 -21.12 4.49 -8.21
N PHE A 292 -21.43 3.19 -8.27
CA PHE A 292 -20.41 2.14 -8.26
C PHE A 292 -19.46 2.24 -9.46
N LEU A 293 -18.20 1.84 -9.25
CA LEU A 293 -17.20 1.78 -10.31
C LEU A 293 -17.62 0.80 -11.40
N SER A 294 -17.30 1.13 -12.66
CA SER A 294 -17.43 0.19 -13.77
C SER A 294 -16.40 -0.95 -13.67
N GLU A 295 -16.62 -2.07 -14.36
CA GLU A 295 -15.62 -3.15 -14.44
C GLU A 295 -14.27 -2.64 -14.97
N GLY A 296 -14.29 -1.77 -15.99
CA GLY A 296 -13.08 -1.15 -16.53
C GLY A 296 -12.31 -0.33 -15.48
N ASP A 297 -13.00 0.32 -14.56
CA ASP A 297 -12.35 1.06 -13.48
C ASP A 297 -11.95 0.18 -12.29
N LEU A 298 -12.60 -0.98 -12.09
CA LEU A 298 -12.06 -2.04 -11.24
C LEU A 298 -10.74 -2.58 -11.82
N MET A 299 -10.63 -2.70 -13.15
CA MET A 299 -9.35 -3.00 -13.81
C MET A 299 -8.29 -1.94 -13.55
N ASN A 300 -8.65 -0.67 -13.72
CA ASN A 300 -7.74 0.44 -13.51
C ASN A 300 -7.33 0.64 -12.05
N THR A 301 -8.06 0.07 -11.08
CA THR A 301 -7.77 0.20 -9.64
C THR A 301 -7.22 -1.09 -9.04
N ILE A 302 -8.06 -2.12 -8.90
CA ILE A 302 -7.71 -3.43 -8.32
C ILE A 302 -6.72 -4.15 -9.24
N GLY A 303 -7.01 -4.21 -10.55
CA GLY A 303 -6.15 -4.89 -11.52
C GLY A 303 -4.77 -4.26 -11.63
N GLU A 304 -4.72 -2.93 -11.63
CA GLU A 304 -3.48 -2.15 -11.71
C GLU A 304 -2.64 -2.37 -10.44
N SER A 305 -3.28 -2.41 -9.27
CA SER A 305 -2.64 -2.76 -8.00
C SER A 305 -2.01 -4.16 -8.03
N ALA A 306 -2.75 -5.17 -8.52
CA ALA A 306 -2.25 -6.54 -8.66
C ALA A 306 -1.07 -6.61 -9.64
N ALA A 307 -1.18 -5.97 -10.80
CA ALA A 307 -0.16 -6.00 -11.84
C ALA A 307 1.16 -5.35 -11.39
N MET A 308 1.12 -4.32 -10.55
CA MET A 308 2.32 -3.65 -10.04
C MET A 308 2.97 -4.34 -8.84
N GLY A 309 2.31 -5.35 -8.25
CA GLY A 309 2.87 -6.10 -7.12
C GLY A 309 2.41 -5.66 -5.73
N ALA A 310 1.30 -4.94 -5.61
CA ALA A 310 0.65 -4.75 -4.31
C ALA A 310 0.35 -6.11 -3.67
N ALA A 311 0.32 -6.18 -2.33
CA ALA A 311 0.01 -7.43 -1.61
C ALA A 311 -1.49 -7.75 -1.63
N GLY A 312 -2.30 -6.73 -1.89
CA GLY A 312 -3.74 -6.83 -2.00
C GLY A 312 -4.37 -5.45 -2.08
N VAL A 313 -5.67 -5.40 -1.90
CA VAL A 313 -6.48 -4.18 -1.80
C VAL A 313 -7.55 -4.35 -0.74
N ILE A 314 -8.03 -3.23 -0.20
CA ILE A 314 -9.17 -3.20 0.71
C ILE A 314 -10.29 -2.43 0.01
N VAL A 315 -11.39 -3.11 -0.34
CA VAL A 315 -12.59 -2.45 -0.86
C VAL A 315 -13.33 -1.82 0.32
N TRP A 316 -13.37 -0.50 0.39
CA TRP A 316 -13.79 0.21 1.59
C TRP A 316 -14.62 1.46 1.31
N GLU A 317 -15.57 1.70 2.22
CA GLU A 317 -16.33 2.94 2.32
C GLU A 317 -16.37 3.36 3.79
N LYS A 318 -16.17 4.65 4.10
CA LYS A 318 -16.36 5.16 5.47
C LYS A 318 -17.80 4.97 5.93
N VAL A 319 -18.75 5.21 5.02
CA VAL A 319 -20.18 5.03 5.23
C VAL A 319 -20.81 4.69 3.89
N ILE A 320 -21.81 3.81 3.91
CA ILE A 320 -22.66 3.57 2.74
C ILE A 320 -23.49 4.83 2.50
N SER A 321 -23.39 5.36 1.28
CA SER A 321 -24.04 6.61 0.86
C SER A 321 -25.57 6.51 0.89
N ASP A 322 -26.11 5.42 0.39
CA ASP A 322 -27.54 5.11 0.39
C ASP A 322 -27.82 3.95 1.36
N LYS A 323 -28.22 4.29 2.59
CA LYS A 323 -28.59 3.32 3.64
C LYS A 323 -30.01 2.78 3.48
N SER A 324 -30.74 3.17 2.43
CA SER A 324 -32.06 2.62 2.16
C SER A 324 -31.95 1.16 1.71
N GLN A 325 -33.06 0.42 1.82
CA GLN A 325 -33.11 -0.94 1.31
C GLN A 325 -32.80 -0.99 -0.20
N ARG A 326 -33.16 0.04 -0.96
CA ARG A 326 -32.82 0.16 -2.38
C ARG A 326 -31.31 0.32 -2.60
N GLY A 327 -30.63 1.09 -1.76
CA GLY A 327 -29.17 1.22 -1.79
C GLY A 327 -28.48 -0.11 -1.52
N CYS A 328 -28.97 -0.86 -0.52
CA CYS A 328 -28.48 -2.21 -0.22
C CYS A 328 -28.67 -3.19 -1.39
N TRP A 329 -29.81 -3.14 -2.09
CA TRP A 329 -30.01 -3.96 -3.31
C TRP A 329 -29.01 -3.60 -4.40
N LYS A 330 -28.81 -2.31 -4.68
CA LYS A 330 -27.81 -1.88 -5.67
C LYS A 330 -26.39 -2.32 -5.31
N LEU A 331 -26.02 -2.26 -4.04
CA LEU A 331 -24.73 -2.78 -3.55
C LEU A 331 -24.64 -4.29 -3.77
N ALA A 332 -25.71 -5.03 -3.46
CA ALA A 332 -25.77 -6.46 -3.64
C ALA A 332 -25.62 -6.85 -5.12
N ASP A 333 -26.30 -6.15 -6.03
CA ASP A 333 -26.22 -6.36 -7.47
C ASP A 333 -24.80 -6.04 -7.99
N PHE A 334 -24.23 -4.90 -7.57
CA PHE A 334 -22.84 -4.54 -7.92
C PHE A 334 -21.84 -5.62 -7.48
N VAL A 335 -21.98 -6.15 -6.26
CA VAL A 335 -21.10 -7.20 -5.76
C VAL A 335 -21.28 -8.50 -6.54
N ARG A 336 -22.51 -8.92 -6.86
CA ARG A 336 -22.77 -10.17 -7.58
C ARG A 336 -22.38 -10.11 -9.05
N GLU A 337 -22.65 -8.99 -9.72
CA GLU A 337 -22.58 -8.90 -11.17
C GLU A 337 -21.26 -8.30 -11.67
N VAL A 338 -20.60 -7.45 -10.87
CA VAL A 338 -19.43 -6.68 -11.32
C VAL A 338 -18.20 -6.98 -10.46
N LEU A 339 -18.23 -6.62 -9.18
CA LEU A 339 -17.05 -6.71 -8.32
C LEU A 339 -16.64 -8.17 -8.06
N GLY A 340 -17.59 -9.02 -7.68
CA GLY A 340 -17.34 -10.41 -7.29
C GLY A 340 -16.65 -11.22 -8.40
N PRO A 341 -17.23 -11.32 -9.60
CA PRO A 341 -16.60 -12.01 -10.73
C PRO A 341 -15.23 -11.44 -11.08
N TYR A 342 -15.09 -10.11 -11.03
CA TYR A 342 -13.82 -9.45 -11.29
C TYR A 342 -12.74 -9.81 -10.25
N VAL A 343 -13.10 -9.87 -8.96
CA VAL A 343 -12.19 -10.29 -7.88
C VAL A 343 -11.74 -11.73 -8.08
N VAL A 344 -12.65 -12.65 -8.42
CA VAL A 344 -12.31 -14.05 -8.70
C VAL A 344 -11.34 -14.16 -9.87
N ASN A 345 -11.55 -13.37 -10.93
CA ASN A 345 -10.67 -13.30 -12.08
C ASN A 345 -9.23 -12.91 -11.67
N VAL A 346 -9.06 -11.73 -11.06
CA VAL A 346 -7.72 -11.18 -10.76
C VAL A 346 -6.97 -11.99 -9.70
N THR A 347 -7.66 -12.48 -8.66
CA THR A 347 -7.04 -13.28 -7.59
C THR A 347 -6.62 -14.66 -8.09
N THR A 348 -7.45 -15.31 -8.92
CA THR A 348 -7.11 -16.61 -9.51
C THR A 348 -5.98 -16.49 -10.52
N ALA A 349 -5.99 -15.47 -11.37
CA ALA A 349 -4.88 -15.19 -12.29
C ALA A 349 -3.57 -14.94 -11.55
N SER A 350 -3.60 -14.16 -10.46
CA SER A 350 -2.43 -13.89 -9.63
C SER A 350 -1.85 -15.15 -8.99
N ARG A 351 -2.72 -16.02 -8.44
CA ARG A 351 -2.34 -17.33 -7.89
C ARG A 351 -1.74 -18.26 -8.93
N LEU A 352 -2.37 -18.37 -10.11
CA LEU A 352 -1.85 -19.19 -11.22
C LEU A 352 -0.50 -18.66 -11.72
N CYS A 353 -0.33 -17.35 -11.83
CA CYS A 353 0.93 -16.74 -12.24
C CYS A 353 2.04 -17.05 -11.21
N SER A 354 1.77 -16.84 -9.91
CA SER A 354 2.70 -17.18 -8.84
C SER A 354 3.13 -18.66 -8.89
N ALA A 355 2.18 -19.58 -9.02
CA ALA A 355 2.47 -21.01 -9.10
C ALA A 355 3.31 -21.38 -10.34
N THR A 356 2.99 -20.80 -11.51
CA THR A 356 3.55 -21.24 -12.79
C THR A 356 4.83 -20.53 -13.21
N LEU A 357 5.02 -19.27 -12.82
CA LEU A 357 6.22 -18.48 -13.13
C LEU A 357 7.16 -18.39 -11.93
N CYS A 358 6.59 -18.23 -10.72
CA CYS A 358 7.35 -17.96 -9.50
C CYS A 358 7.38 -19.14 -8.53
N ARG A 359 7.00 -20.34 -8.99
CA ARG A 359 7.03 -21.60 -8.21
C ARG A 359 6.30 -21.52 -6.86
N GLY A 360 5.32 -20.64 -6.73
CA GLY A 360 4.63 -20.36 -5.47
C GLY A 360 5.47 -19.64 -4.40
N ARG A 361 6.69 -19.19 -4.74
CA ARG A 361 7.66 -18.52 -3.84
C ARG A 361 7.80 -17.02 -4.09
N GLY A 362 6.98 -16.48 -4.98
CA GLY A 362 6.95 -15.05 -5.29
C GLY A 362 5.64 -14.65 -5.93
N ARG A 363 5.44 -13.34 -6.05
CA ARG A 363 4.32 -12.74 -6.80
C ARG A 363 4.79 -12.32 -8.18
N CYS A 364 3.88 -12.34 -9.15
CA CYS A 364 4.14 -11.78 -10.48
C CYS A 364 3.98 -10.26 -10.44
N VAL A 365 4.98 -9.53 -10.94
CA VAL A 365 4.95 -8.07 -11.07
C VAL A 365 5.25 -7.68 -12.52
N ARG A 366 4.55 -6.67 -13.03
CA ARG A 366 4.67 -6.22 -14.42
C ARG A 366 6.09 -5.70 -14.66
N ARG A 367 6.71 -6.16 -15.75
CA ARG A 367 8.09 -5.78 -16.10
C ARG A 367 8.22 -4.31 -16.44
N GLU A 368 7.33 -3.83 -17.29
CA GLU A 368 7.27 -2.42 -17.64
C GLU A 368 6.24 -1.71 -16.74
N PRO A 369 6.66 -0.86 -15.79
CA PRO A 369 5.71 -0.18 -14.92
C PRO A 369 4.65 0.58 -15.70
N GLY A 370 5.02 1.21 -16.84
CA GLY A 370 4.13 1.96 -17.75
C GLY A 370 3.29 1.13 -18.72
N GLY A 371 3.50 -0.19 -18.76
CA GLY A 371 2.78 -1.09 -19.67
C GLY A 371 1.29 -1.23 -19.34
N SER A 372 0.56 -1.95 -20.19
CA SER A 372 -0.88 -2.23 -20.05
C SER A 372 -1.20 -3.68 -19.72
N ALA A 373 -0.20 -4.49 -19.40
CA ALA A 373 -0.40 -5.88 -19.02
C ALA A 373 -1.10 -5.98 -17.66
N TYR A 374 -2.08 -6.87 -17.56
CA TYR A 374 -2.81 -7.19 -16.35
C TYR A 374 -2.80 -8.71 -16.07
N LEU A 375 -2.96 -9.07 -14.81
CA LEU A 375 -3.13 -10.46 -14.38
C LEU A 375 -4.63 -10.81 -14.39
N HIS A 376 -5.13 -11.20 -15.56
CA HIS A 376 -6.50 -11.68 -15.73
C HIS A 376 -6.56 -13.06 -16.37
N LEU A 377 -7.63 -13.79 -16.06
CA LEU A 377 -8.00 -15.04 -16.72
C LEU A 377 -8.55 -14.72 -18.12
N PRO A 378 -7.98 -15.32 -19.18
CA PRO A 378 -8.50 -15.11 -20.53
C PRO A 378 -9.86 -15.82 -20.72
N PRO A 379 -10.90 -15.11 -21.19
CA PRO A 379 -12.27 -15.64 -21.30
C PRO A 379 -12.40 -16.76 -22.34
N THR A 380 -11.41 -16.93 -23.21
CA THR A 380 -11.37 -18.01 -24.21
C THR A 380 -10.99 -19.37 -23.64
N THR A 381 -10.43 -19.41 -22.42
CA THR A 381 -9.95 -20.67 -21.80
C THR A 381 -10.38 -20.86 -20.35
N PHE A 382 -11.03 -19.84 -19.77
CA PHE A 382 -11.62 -19.87 -18.44
C PHE A 382 -13.07 -19.39 -18.50
N LEU A 383 -13.93 -20.09 -17.78
CA LEU A 383 -15.32 -19.74 -17.55
C LEU A 383 -15.49 -19.47 -16.05
N LEU A 384 -16.18 -18.38 -15.73
CA LEU A 384 -16.58 -18.03 -14.37
C LEU A 384 -18.07 -18.34 -14.28
N LEU A 385 -18.42 -19.40 -13.55
CA LEU A 385 -19.78 -19.91 -13.46
C LEU A 385 -20.31 -19.67 -12.04
N PRO A 386 -21.54 -19.15 -11.89
CA PRO A 386 -22.19 -19.12 -10.59
C PRO A 386 -22.56 -20.56 -10.18
N ASP A 387 -22.31 -20.92 -8.92
CA ASP A 387 -22.82 -22.16 -8.33
C ASP A 387 -24.18 -21.96 -7.66
N ASP A 388 -24.81 -23.06 -7.23
CA ASP A 388 -26.13 -23.06 -6.58
C ASP A 388 -26.16 -22.26 -5.26
N ALA A 389 -25.00 -21.99 -4.67
CA ALA A 389 -24.83 -21.22 -3.44
C ALA A 389 -24.50 -19.73 -3.72
N GLY A 390 -24.48 -19.31 -5.00
CA GLY A 390 -24.14 -17.95 -5.41
C GLY A 390 -22.64 -17.61 -5.31
N ARG A 391 -21.78 -18.63 -5.19
CA ARG A 391 -20.32 -18.50 -5.32
C ARG A 391 -19.93 -18.54 -6.80
N VAL A 392 -18.73 -18.09 -7.12
CA VAL A 392 -18.21 -18.13 -8.49
C VAL A 392 -17.12 -19.19 -8.59
N GLU A 393 -17.40 -20.25 -9.32
CA GLU A 393 -16.45 -21.30 -9.66
C GLU A 393 -15.69 -20.96 -10.94
N VAL A 394 -14.41 -21.34 -10.98
CA VAL A 394 -13.54 -21.12 -12.13
C VAL A 394 -13.26 -22.45 -12.80
N GLU A 395 -13.80 -22.63 -13.99
CA GLU A 395 -13.48 -23.77 -14.85
C GLU A 395 -12.51 -23.34 -15.93
N GLY A 396 -11.45 -24.11 -16.15
CA GLY A 396 -10.51 -23.83 -17.23
C GLY A 396 -9.10 -24.30 -16.94
N ARG A 397 -8.23 -24.09 -17.93
CA ARG A 397 -6.81 -24.45 -17.82
C ARG A 397 -5.94 -23.39 -18.45
N LEU A 398 -4.80 -23.13 -17.82
CA LEU A 398 -3.84 -22.16 -18.32
C LEU A 398 -3.19 -22.67 -19.62
N ALA A 399 -3.60 -22.10 -20.75
CA ALA A 399 -3.05 -22.44 -22.05
C ALA A 399 -1.56 -22.04 -22.18
N PRO A 400 -0.75 -22.76 -22.98
CA PRO A 400 0.66 -22.43 -23.20
C PRO A 400 0.88 -21.00 -23.72
N ALA A 401 0.00 -20.50 -24.60
CA ALA A 401 0.06 -19.15 -25.12
C ALA A 401 -0.06 -18.09 -24.02
N GLN A 402 -0.99 -18.29 -23.06
CA GLN A 402 -1.19 -17.39 -21.92
C GLN A 402 0.03 -17.42 -20.98
N ARG A 403 0.56 -18.61 -20.70
CA ARG A 403 1.78 -18.76 -19.90
C ARG A 403 2.96 -18.01 -20.53
N ASN A 404 3.09 -18.08 -21.86
CA ASN A 404 4.13 -17.37 -22.59
C ASN A 404 3.90 -15.84 -22.56
N ALA A 405 2.65 -15.38 -22.62
CA ALA A 405 2.33 -13.97 -22.43
C ALA A 405 2.73 -13.47 -21.04
N TRP A 406 2.33 -14.20 -19.98
CA TRP A 406 2.77 -13.84 -18.63
C TRP A 406 4.29 -13.84 -18.48
N ARG A 407 5.03 -14.78 -19.08
CA ARG A 407 6.50 -14.77 -19.03
C ARG A 407 7.14 -13.56 -19.70
N ARG A 408 6.52 -13.05 -20.77
CA ARG A 408 6.97 -11.84 -21.47
C ARG A 408 6.67 -10.59 -20.66
N ASP A 409 5.49 -10.50 -20.06
CA ASP A 409 4.99 -9.25 -19.50
C ASP A 409 5.25 -9.10 -18.00
N PHE A 410 5.49 -10.21 -17.29
CA PHE A 410 5.70 -10.26 -15.85
C PHE A 410 7.05 -10.89 -15.47
N GLN A 411 7.54 -10.48 -14.30
CA GLN A 411 8.69 -11.05 -13.61
C GLN A 411 8.31 -11.44 -12.17
N CYS A 412 9.14 -12.25 -11.53
CA CYS A 412 8.90 -12.66 -10.15
C CYS A 412 9.54 -11.67 -9.17
N GLN A 413 8.76 -11.30 -8.16
CA GLN A 413 9.25 -10.65 -6.94
C GLN A 413 9.13 -11.67 -5.79
N TRP A 414 10.27 -12.04 -5.20
CA TRP A 414 10.40 -13.20 -4.31
C TRP A 414 10.12 -12.86 -2.84
N TYR A 415 9.56 -13.82 -2.10
CA TYR A 415 9.27 -13.66 -0.67
C TYR A 415 10.50 -13.96 0.21
N GLY A 416 10.71 -13.16 1.26
CA GLY A 416 11.94 -13.17 2.09
C GLY A 416 12.24 -14.41 2.93
N GLY A 417 11.36 -15.41 2.97
CA GLY A 417 11.58 -16.68 3.68
C GLY A 417 11.87 -17.88 2.78
N LEU A 418 11.83 -17.73 1.45
CA LEU A 418 11.79 -18.88 0.50
C LEU A 418 12.99 -18.95 -0.45
N GLU A 419 13.99 -18.07 -0.30
CA GLU A 419 15.15 -17.94 -1.18
C GLU A 419 16.19 -19.08 -1.06
N GLY A 420 16.17 -19.87 0.03
CA GLY A 420 17.19 -20.88 0.33
C GLY A 420 17.21 -22.15 -0.55
N GLY A 421 16.65 -22.14 -1.77
CA GLY A 421 16.64 -23.34 -2.63
C GLY A 421 16.58 -23.11 -4.13
N ALA A 422 16.89 -21.90 -4.62
CA ALA A 422 16.81 -21.57 -6.05
C ALA A 422 18.16 -21.27 -6.72
N THR A 423 19.27 -21.49 -6.03
CA THR A 423 20.62 -21.53 -6.60
C THR A 423 21.14 -22.95 -6.44
N ASP A 424 20.99 -23.79 -7.49
CA ASP A 424 21.86 -24.95 -7.81
C ASP A 424 21.30 -25.95 -8.87
N GLU A 425 20.21 -25.65 -9.59
CA GLU A 425 19.68 -26.59 -10.60
C GLU A 425 19.58 -26.06 -12.04
N TRP A 426 20.30 -24.99 -12.40
CA TRP A 426 20.42 -24.57 -13.81
C TRP A 426 21.85 -24.60 -14.37
N ALA A 427 22.79 -25.19 -13.64
CA ALA A 427 24.18 -25.24 -14.07
C ALA A 427 24.75 -26.67 -14.09
N THR A 428 24.03 -27.63 -14.65
CA THR A 428 24.64 -28.83 -15.29
C THR A 428 23.57 -29.69 -15.96
N GLN A 429 23.23 -29.36 -17.20
CA GLN A 429 22.81 -30.38 -18.18
C GLN A 429 23.32 -29.94 -19.55
N GLY A 430 24.59 -30.28 -19.80
CA GLY A 430 25.31 -30.09 -21.05
C GLY A 430 26.51 -31.03 -21.06
N GLY A 431 26.29 -32.26 -21.54
CA GLY A 431 27.22 -33.27 -22.07
C GLY A 431 28.64 -33.44 -21.49
N ALA A 432 28.94 -34.64 -21.00
CA ALA A 432 30.00 -35.49 -21.57
C ALA A 432 30.09 -36.84 -20.83
N GLU A 433 30.08 -37.92 -21.62
CA GLU A 433 30.58 -39.25 -21.23
C GLU A 433 32.09 -39.21 -20.89
N GLY A 434 32.54 -40.05 -19.97
CA GLY A 434 33.91 -40.59 -20.01
C GLY A 434 34.74 -40.55 -18.71
N ARG A 435 34.79 -41.72 -18.05
CA ARG A 435 35.91 -42.33 -17.29
C ARG A 435 36.39 -41.76 -15.95
N ALA A 436 36.20 -42.64 -14.95
CA ALA A 436 36.95 -42.94 -13.73
C ALA A 436 38.34 -42.29 -13.48
N GLY A 437 38.53 -41.89 -12.21
CA GLY A 437 39.82 -41.69 -11.56
C GLY A 437 39.67 -41.25 -10.10
N ALA A 438 40.15 -42.06 -9.16
CA ALA A 438 40.11 -41.84 -7.70
C ALA A 438 41.12 -40.79 -7.21
N GLY A 439 40.87 -40.17 -6.03
CA GLY A 439 41.91 -39.51 -5.24
C GLY A 439 41.43 -38.47 -4.23
N ASN A 440 41.53 -38.81 -2.94
CA ASN A 440 41.42 -37.91 -1.78
C ASN A 440 42.38 -36.70 -1.86
N LEU A 441 42.01 -35.54 -1.29
CA LEU A 441 42.80 -34.90 -0.21
C LEU A 441 42.07 -33.73 0.48
N ILE A 442 42.34 -33.66 1.78
CA ILE A 442 41.92 -32.68 2.80
C ILE A 442 42.74 -31.38 2.67
N GLN A 443 42.15 -30.19 2.91
CA GLN A 443 42.74 -29.15 3.79
C GLN A 443 41.87 -27.87 4.00
N LYS A 444 41.60 -27.61 5.28
CA LYS A 444 41.71 -26.36 6.08
C LYS A 444 41.27 -25.00 5.49
N GLY A 445 40.43 -24.29 6.29
CA GLY A 445 40.02 -22.89 6.12
C GLY A 445 41.13 -21.84 6.37
N PRO A 446 40.77 -20.55 6.52
CA PRO A 446 40.44 -20.09 7.87
C PRO A 446 39.31 -19.04 8.00
N MET A 447 38.89 -18.94 9.26
CA MET A 447 38.03 -17.97 9.93
C MET A 447 38.70 -16.59 10.00
N CYS A 448 37.94 -15.49 9.87
CA CYS A 448 38.35 -14.17 10.37
C CYS A 448 37.16 -13.47 11.04
N VAL A 449 37.42 -13.00 12.26
CA VAL A 449 36.55 -12.26 13.19
C VAL A 449 37.20 -10.90 13.43
N ARG A 450 36.37 -9.90 13.79
CA ARG A 450 36.64 -8.67 14.60
C ARG A 450 36.70 -7.36 13.82
N VAL A 451 36.27 -6.19 14.32
CA VAL A 451 35.61 -5.72 15.56
C VAL A 451 35.22 -4.24 15.31
N PHE A 452 34.16 -3.77 15.99
CA PHE A 452 33.77 -2.35 16.11
C PHE A 452 34.79 -1.52 16.90
N ALA A 453 34.98 -0.25 16.51
CA ALA A 453 35.46 0.79 17.42
C ALA A 453 34.81 2.14 17.07
N ALA A 454 34.37 2.82 18.12
CA ALA A 454 33.68 4.11 18.11
C ALA A 454 34.63 5.24 18.54
N THR A 455 34.47 6.42 17.92
CA THR A 455 34.59 7.80 18.48
C THR A 455 35.95 8.25 19.02
N PRO A 456 36.21 9.56 19.24
CA PRO A 456 35.29 10.74 19.31
C PRO A 456 34.76 11.24 17.97
#